data_AF-A0A238VIS7-F1
#
_entry.id   AF-A0A238VIS7-F1
#
_cell.length_a   1.000
_cell.length_b   1.000
_cell.length_c   1.000
_cell.angle_alpha   90.00
_cell.angle_beta   90.00
_cell.angle_gamma   90.00
#
_symmetry.space_group_name_H-M   'P 1'
#
loop_
_entity.id
_entity.type
_entity.pdbx_description
1 polymer ?
#
loop_
_entity_poly.entity_id
_entity_poly.type
_entity_poly.pdbx_seq_one_letter_code
_entity_poly.pdbx_strand_id
1 'polypeptide(L)'
;MTPAELKEFLDEKVIEFNNPKFIDSDPIQIPHQYSLKEDIEISGFLTATISWGNRKMIIKNAQRMTELMGNSPFDFVMSHNEQHLKNLEGFVHRTFNSLDFSYFIKALQHIYKNQAGLESIFEKYSTSHSTQNGIHELKKIFFEIPHLDRTKKHISDPLKGSAAKRINILTRSIKVAKIFHQP
;
A
#
# COMPACT_ATOMS: atom_id res chain seq x y z
N MET A 1 -11.90 4.27 32.70
CA MET A 1 -12.81 3.95 31.60
C MET A 1 -13.22 2.50 31.69
N THR A 2 -14.51 2.25 31.79
CA THR A 2 -15.09 0.92 31.61
C THR A 2 -15.00 0.52 30.13
N PRO A 3 -15.13 -0.77 29.79
CA PRO A 3 -15.18 -1.21 28.38
C PRO A 3 -16.28 -0.52 27.56
N ALA A 4 -17.41 -0.19 28.18
CA ALA A 4 -18.52 0.52 27.54
C ALA A 4 -18.16 1.99 27.23
N GLU A 5 -17.60 2.71 28.22
CA GLU A 5 -17.12 4.09 28.04
C GLU A 5 -16.02 4.16 26.97
N LEU A 6 -15.16 3.14 26.90
CA LEU A 6 -14.14 3.04 25.84
C LEU A 6 -14.76 2.82 24.46
N LYS A 7 -15.76 1.97 24.35
CA LYS A 7 -16.46 1.76 23.08
C LYS A 7 -17.14 3.04 22.61
N GLU A 8 -17.89 3.72 23.47
CA GLU A 8 -18.58 4.97 23.12
C GLU A 8 -17.61 6.06 22.70
N PHE A 9 -16.51 6.24 23.45
CA PHE A 9 -15.46 7.19 23.07
C PHE A 9 -14.83 6.86 21.72
N LEU A 10 -14.55 5.58 21.43
CA LEU A 10 -13.98 5.17 20.14
C LEU A 10 -14.98 5.37 18.99
N ASP A 11 -16.26 5.05 19.20
CA ASP A 11 -17.32 5.25 18.21
C ASP A 11 -17.51 6.74 17.88
N GLU A 12 -17.47 7.62 18.89
CA GLU A 12 -17.49 9.07 18.69
C GLU A 12 -16.31 9.53 17.83
N LYS A 13 -15.09 9.04 18.12
CA LYS A 13 -13.89 9.37 17.34
C LYS A 13 -13.96 8.83 15.92
N VAL A 14 -14.61 7.68 15.69
CA VAL A 14 -14.88 7.18 14.34
C VAL A 14 -15.78 8.16 13.59
N ILE A 15 -16.86 8.65 14.19
CA ILE A 15 -17.75 9.63 13.55
C ILE A 15 -17.01 10.95 13.26
N GLU A 16 -16.19 11.41 14.21
CA GLU A 16 -15.42 12.65 14.07
C GLU A 16 -14.41 12.58 12.91
N PHE A 17 -13.62 11.50 12.83
CA PHE A 17 -12.49 11.41 11.91
C PHE A 17 -12.78 10.66 10.61
N ASN A 18 -13.82 9.84 10.53
CA ASN A 18 -14.23 9.15 9.29
C ASN A 18 -15.05 10.09 8.38
N ASN A 19 -14.48 11.25 8.09
CA ASN A 19 -15.09 12.28 7.25
C ASN A 19 -14.23 12.50 5.99
N PRO A 20 -14.83 12.54 4.78
CA PRO A 20 -14.11 12.79 3.54
C PRO A 20 -13.20 14.03 3.56
N LYS A 21 -13.53 15.05 4.37
CA LYS A 21 -12.69 16.25 4.56
C LYS A 21 -11.26 15.95 5.04
N PHE A 22 -11.04 14.80 5.70
CA PHE A 22 -9.69 14.40 6.13
C PHE A 22 -8.89 13.71 5.02
N ILE A 23 -9.54 13.27 3.93
CA ILE A 23 -8.89 12.58 2.80
C ILE A 23 -7.92 13.52 2.07
N ASP A 24 -8.33 14.75 1.77
CA ASP A 24 -7.54 15.72 0.99
C ASP A 24 -6.15 16.00 1.57
N SER A 25 -6.02 15.83 2.88
CA SER A 25 -4.77 16.07 3.56
C SER A 25 -4.01 14.76 3.85
N ASP A 26 -4.62 13.60 3.64
CA ASP A 26 -4.10 12.25 3.95
C ASP A 26 -3.47 11.56 2.74
N PRO A 27 -2.43 10.74 2.92
CA PRO A 27 -1.91 9.88 1.85
C PRO A 27 -2.96 8.98 1.18
N ILE A 28 -4.07 8.65 1.86
CA ILE A 28 -5.18 7.87 1.26
C ILE A 28 -5.79 8.56 0.03
N GLN A 29 -5.59 9.87 -0.15
CA GLN A 29 -6.05 10.56 -1.36
C GLN A 29 -5.46 9.97 -2.65
N ILE A 30 -4.24 9.39 -2.59
CA ILE A 30 -3.53 8.89 -3.77
C ILE A 30 -4.26 7.71 -4.40
N PRO A 31 -4.59 6.62 -3.69
CA PRO A 31 -5.39 5.54 -4.27
C PRO A 31 -6.80 5.97 -4.66
N HIS A 32 -7.39 6.98 -4.00
CA HIS A 32 -8.71 7.50 -4.35
C HIS A 32 -8.75 8.28 -5.68
N GLN A 33 -7.60 8.55 -6.32
CA GLN A 33 -7.54 9.15 -7.66
C GLN A 33 -7.89 8.15 -8.77
N TYR A 34 -7.99 6.86 -8.45
CA TYR A 34 -8.16 5.79 -9.42
C TYR A 34 -9.50 5.08 -9.22
N SER A 35 -10.07 4.58 -10.32
CA SER A 35 -11.28 3.74 -10.29
C SER A 35 -10.98 2.28 -10.62
N LEU A 36 -9.88 1.99 -11.33
CA LEU A 36 -9.45 0.63 -11.60
C LEU A 36 -8.94 -0.02 -10.31
N LYS A 37 -9.42 -1.22 -9.99
CA LYS A 37 -9.06 -1.94 -8.76
C LYS A 37 -7.54 -2.08 -8.61
N GLU A 38 -6.87 -2.49 -9.67
CA GLU A 38 -5.44 -2.76 -9.69
C GLU A 38 -4.62 -1.48 -9.48
N ASP A 39 -5.07 -0.34 -10.02
CA ASP A 39 -4.44 0.95 -9.78
C ASP A 39 -4.60 1.40 -8.33
N ILE A 40 -5.77 1.22 -7.73
CA ILE A 40 -6.05 1.50 -6.31
C ILE A 40 -5.14 0.65 -5.42
N GLU A 41 -5.00 -0.64 -5.72
CA GLU A 41 -4.15 -1.57 -4.97
C GLU A 41 -2.67 -1.18 -5.05
N ILE A 42 -2.14 -0.95 -6.25
CA ILE A 42 -0.72 -0.64 -6.46
C ILE A 42 -0.37 0.72 -5.86
N SER A 43 -1.14 1.76 -6.19
CA SER A 43 -0.90 3.11 -5.68
C SER A 43 -1.06 3.17 -4.16
N GLY A 44 -2.05 2.46 -3.61
CA GLY A 44 -2.23 2.28 -2.18
C GLY A 44 -1.00 1.62 -1.56
N PHE A 45 -0.49 0.54 -2.15
CA PHE A 45 0.65 -0.23 -1.62
C PHE A 45 1.94 0.56 -1.61
N LEU A 46 2.23 1.27 -2.68
CA LEU A 46 3.38 2.16 -2.77
C LEU A 46 3.27 3.32 -1.77
N THR A 47 2.10 3.94 -1.67
CA THR A 47 1.84 5.02 -0.71
C THR A 47 1.99 4.55 0.74
N ALA A 48 1.38 3.42 1.08
CA ALA A 48 1.45 2.82 2.41
C ALA A 48 2.87 2.40 2.76
N THR A 49 3.64 1.93 1.76
CA THR A 49 5.07 1.67 1.93
C THR A 49 5.71 2.92 2.47
N ILE A 50 5.74 4.05 1.74
CA ILE A 50 6.45 5.27 2.13
C ILE A 50 5.77 6.12 3.22
N SER A 51 4.67 5.65 3.85
CA SER A 51 3.91 6.42 4.84
C SER A 51 4.57 6.47 6.22
N TRP A 52 5.82 6.96 6.31
CA TRP A 52 6.49 7.26 7.57
C TRP A 52 7.20 8.62 7.53
N GLY A 53 6.79 9.54 8.41
CA GLY A 53 7.40 10.87 8.51
C GLY A 53 6.42 11.99 8.28
N ASN A 54 6.93 13.08 7.68
CA ASN A 54 6.13 14.28 7.45
C ASN A 54 5.06 14.02 6.38
N ARG A 55 3.81 14.29 6.73
CA ARG A 55 2.63 14.03 5.88
C ARG A 55 2.68 14.69 4.51
N LYS A 56 3.06 15.98 4.44
CA LYS A 56 3.20 16.71 3.17
C LYS A 56 4.25 16.06 2.26
N MET A 57 5.37 15.60 2.86
CA MET A 57 6.42 14.90 2.13
C MET A 57 5.98 13.51 1.65
N ILE A 58 5.16 12.80 2.43
CA ILE A 58 4.59 11.51 2.02
C ILE A 58 3.70 11.70 0.79
N ILE A 59 2.75 12.64 0.85
CA ILE A 59 1.82 12.92 -0.26
C ILE A 59 2.58 13.34 -1.51
N LYS A 60 3.51 14.29 -1.40
CA LYS A 60 4.34 14.75 -2.52
C LYS A 60 5.11 13.60 -3.17
N ASN A 61 5.69 12.71 -2.38
CA ASN A 61 6.45 11.59 -2.94
C ASN A 61 5.55 10.49 -3.50
N ALA A 62 4.37 10.26 -2.92
CA ALA A 62 3.40 9.31 -3.46
C ALA A 62 2.85 9.78 -4.81
N GLN A 63 2.54 11.09 -4.94
CA GLN A 63 2.20 11.71 -6.23
C GLN A 63 3.34 11.55 -7.24
N ARG A 64 4.59 11.84 -6.83
CA ARG A 64 5.76 11.64 -7.68
C ARG A 64 5.91 10.18 -8.13
N MET A 65 5.62 9.20 -7.27
CA MET A 65 5.65 7.78 -7.65
C MET A 65 4.65 7.49 -8.76
N THR A 66 3.41 7.97 -8.64
CA THR A 66 2.38 7.75 -9.67
C THR A 66 2.65 8.51 -10.95
N GLU A 67 3.19 9.74 -10.87
CA GLU A 67 3.63 10.52 -12.03
C GLU A 67 4.75 9.80 -12.81
N LEU A 68 5.74 9.23 -12.11
CA LEU A 68 6.81 8.43 -12.74
C LEU A 68 6.27 7.17 -13.45
N MET A 69 5.09 6.69 -13.04
CA MET A 69 4.37 5.59 -13.68
C MET A 69 3.36 6.07 -14.73
N GLY A 70 3.38 7.36 -15.11
CA GLY A 70 2.46 7.93 -16.09
C GLY A 70 1.01 8.02 -15.60
N ASN A 71 0.78 8.02 -14.29
CA ASN A 71 -0.54 7.95 -13.65
C ASN A 71 -1.38 6.75 -14.14
N SER A 72 -0.72 5.66 -14.54
CA SER A 72 -1.35 4.37 -14.82
C SER A 72 -0.54 3.26 -14.13
N PRO A 73 -0.61 3.16 -12.78
CA PRO A 73 0.24 2.26 -12.01
C PRO A 73 0.19 0.80 -12.47
N PHE A 74 -1.00 0.29 -12.80
CA PHE A 74 -1.19 -1.09 -13.22
C PHE A 74 -0.58 -1.36 -14.59
N ASP A 75 -0.85 -0.51 -15.59
CA ASP A 75 -0.23 -0.65 -16.90
C ASP A 75 1.29 -0.55 -16.81
N PHE A 76 1.82 0.42 -16.05
CA PHE A 76 3.25 0.52 -15.83
C PHE A 76 3.83 -0.76 -15.23
N VAL A 77 3.21 -1.30 -14.17
CA VAL A 77 3.67 -2.55 -13.54
C VAL A 77 3.65 -3.71 -14.54
N MET A 78 2.62 -3.85 -15.36
CA MET A 78 2.48 -4.96 -16.30
C MET A 78 3.38 -4.83 -17.53
N SER A 79 3.61 -3.59 -18.00
CA SER A 79 4.23 -3.28 -19.29
C SER A 79 5.63 -2.65 -19.17
N HIS A 80 6.19 -2.49 -17.95
CA HIS A 80 7.52 -1.90 -17.79
C HIS A 80 8.61 -2.66 -18.53
N ASN A 81 9.61 -1.92 -18.99
CA ASN A 81 10.87 -2.45 -19.50
C ASN A 81 12.03 -1.84 -18.69
N GLU A 82 13.26 -2.26 -18.99
CA GLU A 82 14.45 -1.76 -18.28
C GLU A 82 14.64 -0.23 -18.40
N GLN A 83 14.21 0.40 -19.51
CA GLN A 83 14.27 1.85 -19.65
C GLN A 83 13.25 2.56 -18.74
N HIS A 84 12.04 2.02 -18.61
CA HIS A 84 11.04 2.53 -17.66
C HIS A 84 11.55 2.47 -16.21
N LEU A 85 12.28 1.40 -15.85
CA LEU A 85 12.86 1.27 -14.52
C LEU A 85 14.03 2.22 -14.28
N LYS A 86 14.83 2.52 -15.31
CA LYS A 86 15.86 3.58 -15.23
C LYS A 86 15.26 4.95 -14.97
N ASN A 87 14.06 5.23 -15.48
CA ASN A 87 13.38 6.50 -15.20
C ASN A 87 12.99 6.66 -13.72
N LEU A 88 13.03 5.58 -12.91
CA LEU A 88 12.82 5.65 -11.46
C LEU A 88 14.09 6.07 -10.70
N GLU A 89 15.23 6.20 -11.37
CA GLU A 89 16.48 6.69 -10.78
C GLU A 89 16.29 8.09 -10.17
N GLY A 90 16.99 8.34 -9.06
CA GLY A 90 16.85 9.59 -8.31
C GLY A 90 15.58 9.71 -7.47
N PHE A 91 14.68 8.71 -7.46
CA PHE A 91 13.62 8.64 -6.46
C PHE A 91 14.20 8.31 -5.07
N VAL A 92 13.90 9.14 -4.08
CA VAL A 92 14.29 8.92 -2.68
C VAL A 92 13.18 9.41 -1.75
N HIS A 93 12.75 8.52 -0.86
CA HIS A 93 11.95 8.84 0.30
C HIS A 93 12.63 8.27 1.55
N ARG A 94 13.38 9.12 2.25
CA ARG A 94 14.13 8.73 3.46
C ARG A 94 15.05 7.54 3.18
N THR A 95 14.73 6.35 3.71
CA THR A 95 15.53 5.13 3.52
C THR A 95 15.07 4.27 2.33
N PHE A 96 13.97 4.62 1.68
CA PHE A 96 13.47 4.00 0.45
C PHE A 96 14.01 4.78 -0.74
N ASN A 97 14.63 4.08 -1.69
CA ASN A 97 15.26 4.72 -2.85
C ASN A 97 14.88 4.01 -4.16
N SER A 98 15.45 4.48 -5.27
CA SER A 98 15.19 3.94 -6.62
C SER A 98 15.42 2.43 -6.72
N LEU A 99 16.44 1.86 -6.07
CA LEU A 99 16.67 0.41 -6.08
C LEU A 99 15.52 -0.34 -5.41
N ASP A 100 15.05 0.17 -4.27
CA ASP A 100 13.88 -0.38 -3.59
C ASP A 100 12.62 -0.20 -4.45
N PHE A 101 12.46 0.95 -5.11
CA PHE A 101 11.29 1.22 -5.94
C PHE A 101 11.24 0.32 -7.18
N SER A 102 12.33 0.21 -7.95
CA SER A 102 12.42 -0.66 -9.12
C SER A 102 12.19 -2.13 -8.73
N TYR A 103 12.67 -2.55 -7.56
CA TYR A 103 12.36 -3.87 -7.03
C TYR A 103 10.86 -4.03 -6.74
N PHE A 104 10.24 -3.06 -6.09
CA PHE A 104 8.82 -3.10 -5.78
C PHE A 104 7.97 -3.23 -7.05
N ILE A 105 8.32 -2.55 -8.14
CA ILE A 105 7.65 -2.71 -9.44
C ILE A 105 7.80 -4.14 -9.98
N LYS A 106 9.01 -4.70 -9.95
CA LYS A 106 9.25 -6.09 -10.38
C LYS A 106 8.47 -7.11 -9.53
N ALA A 107 8.44 -6.91 -8.21
CA ALA A 107 7.73 -7.78 -7.27
C ALA A 107 6.21 -7.68 -7.43
N LEU A 108 5.68 -6.48 -7.66
CA LEU A 108 4.27 -6.30 -8.00
C LEU A 108 3.92 -7.01 -9.31
N GLN A 109 4.74 -6.87 -10.35
CA GLN A 109 4.49 -7.58 -11.61
C GLN A 109 4.47 -9.11 -11.40
N HIS A 110 5.40 -9.65 -10.61
CA HIS A 110 5.40 -11.06 -10.22
C HIS A 110 4.10 -11.48 -9.53
N ILE A 111 3.59 -10.65 -8.60
CA ILE A 111 2.33 -10.90 -7.89
C ILE A 111 1.13 -10.85 -8.85
N TYR A 112 1.01 -9.83 -9.69
CA TYR A 112 -0.13 -9.71 -10.62
C TYR A 112 -0.14 -10.81 -11.68
N LYS A 113 1.02 -11.30 -12.12
CA LYS A 113 1.13 -12.42 -13.07
C LYS A 113 0.83 -13.78 -12.45
N ASN A 114 1.22 -14.02 -11.19
CA ASN A 114 1.19 -15.37 -10.60
C ASN A 114 0.13 -15.57 -9.51
N GLN A 115 -0.33 -14.50 -8.87
CA GLN A 115 -1.30 -14.55 -7.78
C GLN A 115 -2.61 -13.82 -8.09
N ALA A 116 -2.75 -13.18 -9.27
CA ALA A 116 -3.92 -12.37 -9.63
C ALA A 116 -4.14 -11.13 -8.73
N GLY A 117 -3.05 -10.53 -8.26
CA GLY A 117 -3.06 -9.23 -7.57
C GLY A 117 -2.79 -9.29 -6.08
N LEU A 118 -2.93 -8.14 -5.39
CA LEU A 118 -2.68 -8.05 -3.95
C LEU A 118 -3.88 -8.59 -3.16
N GLU A 119 -5.10 -8.25 -3.54
CA GLU A 119 -6.32 -8.67 -2.84
C GLU A 119 -6.44 -10.20 -2.76
N SER A 120 -6.12 -10.93 -3.82
CA SER A 120 -6.20 -12.39 -3.86
C SER A 120 -5.33 -13.09 -2.81
N ILE A 121 -4.14 -12.53 -2.52
CA ILE A 121 -3.27 -13.01 -1.44
C ILE A 121 -3.99 -12.84 -0.10
N PHE A 122 -4.61 -11.68 0.14
CA PHE A 122 -5.34 -11.44 1.37
C PHE A 122 -6.60 -12.31 1.47
N GLU A 123 -7.34 -12.52 0.39
CA GLU A 123 -8.52 -13.39 0.37
C GLU A 123 -8.16 -14.84 0.70
N LYS A 124 -7.03 -15.33 0.18
CA LYS A 124 -6.59 -16.71 0.39
C LYS A 124 -6.04 -16.97 1.78
N TYR A 125 -5.33 -16.01 2.37
CA TYR A 125 -4.55 -16.23 3.59
C TYR A 125 -5.03 -15.44 4.82
N SER A 126 -5.96 -14.49 4.67
CA SER A 126 -6.56 -13.78 5.80
C SER A 126 -7.80 -14.51 6.32
N THR A 127 -8.16 -14.25 7.56
CA THR A 127 -9.43 -14.68 8.15
C THR A 127 -10.36 -13.49 8.32
N SER A 128 -11.62 -13.75 8.67
CA SER A 128 -12.60 -12.70 9.01
C SER A 128 -12.11 -11.76 10.12
N HIS A 129 -11.23 -12.24 11.00
CA HIS A 129 -10.77 -11.52 12.19
C HIS A 129 -9.30 -11.10 12.14
N SER A 130 -8.52 -11.56 11.16
CA SER A 130 -7.09 -11.30 11.11
C SER A 130 -6.52 -11.28 9.69
N THR A 131 -5.76 -10.23 9.40
CA THR A 131 -4.95 -10.07 8.18
C THR A 131 -3.50 -10.51 8.38
N GLN A 132 -3.12 -10.98 9.57
CA GLN A 132 -1.70 -11.23 9.90
C GLN A 132 -1.07 -12.27 8.99
N ASN A 133 -1.76 -13.40 8.77
CA ASN A 133 -1.31 -14.44 7.86
C ASN A 133 -1.26 -13.93 6.41
N GLY A 134 -2.23 -13.12 5.99
CA GLY A 134 -2.19 -12.45 4.68
C GLY A 134 -0.96 -11.57 4.49
N ILE A 135 -0.57 -10.78 5.50
CA ILE A 135 0.64 -9.95 5.43
C ILE A 135 1.91 -10.81 5.42
N HIS A 136 1.92 -11.89 6.21
CA HIS A 136 3.05 -12.82 6.25
C HIS A 136 3.29 -13.47 4.88
N GLU A 137 2.23 -14.01 4.27
CA GLU A 137 2.32 -14.65 2.96
C GLU A 137 2.59 -13.63 1.85
N LEU A 138 1.99 -12.42 1.92
CA LEU A 138 2.36 -11.32 1.03
C LEU A 138 3.87 -11.08 1.08
N LYS A 139 4.46 -10.96 2.27
CA LYS A 139 5.90 -10.73 2.39
C LYS A 139 6.72 -11.87 1.80
N LYS A 140 6.33 -13.13 2.01
CA LYS A 140 7.02 -14.28 1.43
C LYS A 140 7.01 -14.21 -0.09
N ILE A 141 5.82 -14.06 -0.69
CA ILE A 141 5.62 -13.98 -2.14
C ILE A 141 6.37 -12.77 -2.73
N PHE A 142 6.28 -11.61 -2.07
CA PHE A 142 6.91 -10.38 -2.54
C PHE A 142 8.43 -10.53 -2.68
N PHE A 143 9.06 -11.37 -1.84
CA PHE A 143 10.50 -11.62 -1.84
C PHE A 143 10.91 -12.94 -2.50
N GLU A 144 10.06 -13.57 -3.33
CA GLU A 144 10.42 -14.78 -4.09
C GLU A 144 11.44 -14.52 -5.20
N ILE A 145 11.43 -13.33 -5.78
CA ILE A 145 12.37 -12.94 -6.84
C ILE A 145 13.66 -12.32 -6.27
N PRO A 146 14.80 -12.34 -6.99
CA PRO A 146 16.07 -11.80 -6.52
C PRO A 146 15.98 -10.36 -6.03
N HIS A 147 16.54 -10.08 -4.85
CA HIS A 147 16.38 -8.81 -4.15
C HIS A 147 17.56 -8.48 -3.24
N LEU A 148 17.69 -7.20 -2.90
CA LEU A 148 18.67 -6.74 -1.93
C LEU A 148 18.13 -6.94 -0.50
N ASP A 149 18.99 -7.38 0.43
CA ASP A 149 18.59 -7.58 1.82
C ASP A 149 18.05 -6.30 2.47
N ARG A 150 18.59 -5.13 2.10
CA ARG A 150 18.12 -3.83 2.58
C ARG A 150 16.65 -3.56 2.26
N THR A 151 16.09 -4.16 1.21
CA THR A 151 14.73 -3.90 0.75
C THR A 151 13.69 -4.62 1.62
N LYS A 152 14.09 -5.72 2.30
CA LYS A 152 13.24 -6.50 3.20
C LYS A 152 12.64 -5.69 4.36
N LYS A 153 13.30 -4.60 4.77
CA LYS A 153 12.87 -3.76 5.90
C LYS A 153 11.62 -2.92 5.60
N HIS A 154 11.30 -2.73 4.31
CA HIS A 154 10.20 -1.88 3.88
C HIS A 154 8.83 -2.57 4.02
N ILE A 155 8.82 -3.91 4.04
CA ILE A 155 7.61 -4.72 4.27
C ILE A 155 7.68 -5.37 5.66
N SER A 156 6.73 -5.02 6.51
CA SER A 156 6.59 -5.56 7.85
C SER A 156 6.10 -7.01 7.85
N ASP A 157 6.41 -7.77 8.89
CA ASP A 157 5.92 -9.14 9.10
C ASP A 157 5.32 -9.29 10.51
N PRO A 158 3.99 -9.47 10.63
CA PRO A 158 3.35 -9.58 11.94
C PRO A 158 3.73 -10.86 12.68
N LEU A 159 4.05 -11.96 11.99
CA LEU A 159 4.49 -13.19 12.65
C LEU A 159 5.93 -13.08 13.20
N LYS A 160 6.65 -12.01 12.85
CA LYS A 160 7.96 -11.66 13.43
C LYS A 160 7.88 -10.51 14.44
N GLY A 161 6.70 -10.27 15.01
CA GLY A 161 6.47 -9.31 16.10
C GLY A 161 6.24 -7.86 15.68
N SER A 162 6.12 -7.56 14.38
CA SER A 162 5.81 -6.20 13.92
C SER A 162 4.30 -5.94 13.90
N ALA A 163 3.87 -4.78 14.39
CA ALA A 163 2.45 -4.39 14.32
C ALA A 163 1.89 -4.23 12.88
N ALA A 164 2.76 -4.16 11.86
CA ALA A 164 2.42 -4.09 10.44
C ALA A 164 1.37 -3.01 10.09
N LYS A 165 1.35 -1.92 10.87
CA LYS A 165 0.29 -0.90 10.86
C LYS A 165 0.03 -0.33 9.45
N ARG A 166 1.08 -0.08 8.67
CA ARG A 166 0.95 0.53 7.32
C ARG A 166 0.21 -0.38 6.33
N ILE A 167 0.55 -1.66 6.29
CA ILE A 167 -0.12 -2.64 5.41
C ILE A 167 -1.54 -2.93 5.92
N ASN A 168 -1.76 -2.92 7.24
CA ASN A 168 -3.09 -3.05 7.82
C ASN A 168 -4.01 -1.86 7.52
N ILE A 169 -3.48 -0.64 7.45
CA ILE A 169 -4.24 0.54 7.04
C ILE A 169 -4.61 0.41 5.56
N LEU A 170 -3.66 0.02 4.70
CA LEU A 170 -3.90 -0.22 3.29
C LEU A 170 -5.04 -1.22 3.01
N THR A 171 -5.03 -2.38 3.65
CA THR A 171 -6.04 -3.42 3.39
C THR A 171 -7.44 -2.95 3.77
N ARG A 172 -7.55 -2.02 4.72
CA ARG A 172 -8.80 -1.37 5.09
C ARG A 172 -9.19 -0.28 4.10
N SER A 173 -8.24 0.55 3.67
CA SER A 173 -8.47 1.61 2.68
C SER A 173 -8.92 1.08 1.32
N ILE A 174 -8.37 -0.05 0.85
CA ILE A 174 -8.82 -0.70 -0.40
C ILE A 174 -10.29 -1.15 -0.29
N LYS A 175 -10.70 -1.71 0.85
CA LYS A 175 -12.10 -2.08 1.09
C LYS A 175 -13.03 -0.86 1.16
N VAL A 176 -12.55 0.25 1.73
CA VAL A 176 -13.31 1.50 1.85
C VAL A 176 -13.42 2.25 0.51
N ALA A 177 -12.36 2.25 -0.31
CA ALA A 177 -12.39 2.84 -1.64
C ALA A 177 -13.47 2.20 -2.53
N LYS A 178 -13.73 0.89 -2.36
CA LYS A 178 -14.85 0.19 -3.03
C LYS A 178 -16.23 0.70 -2.60
N ILE A 179 -16.42 1.13 -1.36
CA ILE A 179 -17.73 1.61 -0.85
C ILE A 179 -18.13 2.93 -1.52
N PHE A 180 -17.15 3.78 -1.85
CA PHE A 180 -17.42 5.07 -2.50
C PHE A 180 -17.48 5.03 -4.03
N HIS A 181 -17.19 3.87 -4.64
CA HIS A 181 -17.23 3.64 -6.09
C HIS A 181 -18.31 2.62 -6.50
N GLN A 182 -19.22 2.24 -5.60
CA GLN A 182 -20.46 1.59 -5.99
C GLN A 182 -21.45 2.65 -6.49
N PRO A 183 -22.12 2.44 -7.64
CA PRO A 183 -23.15 3.34 -8.15
C PRO A 183 -24.37 3.42 -7.22
#